data_AF-A0A0T7BWB9-F1
#
_entry.id   AF-A0A0T7BWB9-F1
#
_cell.length_a   1.000
_cell.length_b   1.000
_cell.length_c   1.000
_cell.angle_alpha   90.00
_cell.angle_beta   90.00
_cell.angle_gamma   90.00
#
_symmetry.space_group_name_H-M   'P 1'
#
loop_
_entity.id
_entity.type
_entity.pdbx_description
1 polymer ?
#
loop_
_entity_poly.entity_id
_entity_poly.type
_entity_poly.pdbx_seq_one_letter_code
_entity_poly.pdbx_strand_id
1 'polypeptide(L)'
;MLKPELQAKFLQHLNGKKKGEEGFTLIELLVVVIIIGVLAAIALPSLLSQISKARQSEAKQNVGAINRAQQAYYLENSNQFTTRLAELGIGVKTASDNYIYDASTTDANNVVTHKARTKVAKLKSYAGVVYTSSQAVNNINESITLVTLCEANDPAATGNANGQTIGDGTVNGTCPTTVGMNTVK
;
A
#
# COMPACT_ATOMS: atom_id res chain seq x y z
N MET A 1 -38.49 -60.84 -38.31
CA MET A 1 -39.43 -59.82 -38.83
C MET A 1 -40.04 -59.09 -37.64
N LEU A 2 -39.60 -57.86 -37.36
CA LEU A 2 -40.19 -57.02 -36.32
C LEU A 2 -41.42 -56.28 -36.89
N LYS A 3 -42.51 -56.24 -36.12
CA LYS A 3 -43.79 -55.65 -36.53
C LYS A 3 -43.66 -54.14 -36.81
N PRO A 4 -44.18 -53.62 -37.93
CA PRO A 4 -44.08 -52.21 -38.33
C PRO A 4 -44.74 -51.22 -37.34
N GLU A 5 -45.64 -51.71 -36.49
CA GLU A 5 -46.28 -50.96 -35.39
C GLU A 5 -45.27 -50.44 -34.34
N LEU A 6 -44.17 -51.18 -34.10
CA LEU A 6 -43.17 -50.81 -33.09
C LEU A 6 -42.28 -49.66 -33.59
N GLN A 7 -41.98 -49.65 -34.89
CA GLN A 7 -41.18 -48.60 -35.52
C GLN A 7 -41.94 -47.26 -35.56
N ALA A 8 -43.25 -47.29 -35.79
CA ALA A 8 -44.09 -46.10 -35.76
C ALA A 8 -44.14 -45.45 -34.36
N LYS A 9 -44.31 -46.24 -33.29
CA LYS A 9 -44.28 -45.74 -31.90
C LYS A 9 -42.90 -45.20 -31.48
N PHE A 10 -41.82 -45.81 -31.95
CA PHE A 10 -40.45 -45.34 -31.66
C PHE A 10 -40.16 -43.99 -32.34
N LEU A 11 -40.61 -43.82 -33.59
CA LEU A 11 -40.50 -42.55 -34.32
C LEU A 11 -41.36 -41.44 -33.69
N GLN A 12 -42.54 -41.77 -33.15
CA GLN A 12 -43.41 -40.81 -32.45
C GLN A 12 -42.81 -40.34 -31.11
N HIS A 13 -41.99 -41.16 -30.46
CA HIS A 13 -41.25 -40.79 -29.24
C HIS A 13 -40.04 -39.87 -29.49
N LEU A 14 -39.47 -39.92 -30.71
CA LEU A 14 -38.39 -39.01 -31.13
C LEU A 14 -38.90 -37.63 -31.59
N ASN A 15 -40.15 -37.53 -32.01
CA ASN A 15 -40.76 -36.27 -32.45
C ASN A 15 -41.42 -35.45 -31.32
N GLY A 16 -41.37 -35.93 -30.07
CA GLY A 16 -42.08 -35.37 -28.91
C GLY A 16 -41.23 -34.60 -27.90
N LYS A 17 -39.91 -34.47 -28.09
CA LYS A 17 -38.99 -33.85 -27.10
C LYS A 17 -38.03 -32.86 -27.73
N LYS A 18 -38.55 -31.73 -28.19
CA LYS A 18 -37.83 -30.45 -28.25
C LYS A 18 -38.77 -29.31 -27.87
N LYS A 19 -39.29 -29.37 -26.64
CA LYS A 19 -39.87 -28.19 -25.98
C LYS A 19 -38.87 -27.78 -24.90
N GLY A 20 -38.27 -26.61 -25.05
CA GLY A 20 -37.66 -25.91 -23.91
C GLY A 20 -36.14 -25.69 -23.93
N GLU A 21 -35.48 -25.64 -25.08
CA GLU A 21 -34.17 -24.99 -25.16
C GLU A 21 -34.35 -23.65 -25.88
N GLU A 22 -34.92 -22.69 -25.15
CA GLU A 22 -34.93 -21.28 -25.56
C GLU A 22 -33.50 -20.75 -25.40
N GLY A 23 -32.83 -20.46 -26.52
CA GLY A 23 -31.50 -19.85 -26.50
C GLY A 23 -31.58 -18.38 -26.11
N PHE A 24 -30.54 -17.88 -25.43
CA PHE A 24 -30.39 -16.45 -25.15
C PHE A 24 -30.51 -15.64 -26.44
N THR A 25 -31.35 -14.61 -26.42
CA THR A 25 -31.47 -13.71 -27.56
C THR A 25 -30.26 -12.76 -27.60
N LEU A 26 -29.84 -12.36 -28.81
CA LEU A 26 -28.75 -11.38 -28.97
C LEU A 26 -29.09 -10.04 -28.31
N ILE A 27 -30.38 -9.68 -28.27
CA ILE A 27 -30.85 -8.44 -27.65
C ILE A 27 -30.76 -8.50 -26.12
N GLU A 28 -31.05 -9.64 -25.49
CA GLU A 28 -30.87 -9.82 -24.04
C GLU A 28 -29.40 -9.65 -23.66
N LEU A 29 -28.50 -10.28 -24.42
CA LEU A 29 -27.06 -10.15 -24.16
C LEU A 29 -26.57 -8.71 -24.38
N LEU A 30 -27.11 -8.02 -25.38
CA LEU A 30 -26.78 -6.63 -25.69
C LEU A 30 -27.19 -5.66 -24.56
N VAL A 31 -28.40 -5.80 -24.02
CA VAL A 31 -28.87 -4.96 -22.90
C VAL A 31 -28.01 -5.19 -21.65
N VAL A 32 -27.64 -6.45 -21.37
CA VAL A 32 -26.81 -6.80 -20.20
C VAL A 32 -25.42 -6.15 -20.28
N VAL A 33 -24.74 -6.24 -21.43
CA VAL A 33 -23.41 -5.62 -21.56
C VAL A 33 -23.46 -4.10 -21.53
N ILE A 34 -24.56 -3.49 -21.99
CA ILE A 34 -24.78 -2.04 -21.86
C ILE A 34 -24.90 -1.65 -20.39
N ILE A 35 -25.73 -2.36 -19.61
CA ILE A 35 -25.91 -2.06 -18.19
C ILE A 35 -24.60 -2.24 -17.42
N ILE A 36 -23.88 -3.36 -17.63
CA ILE A 36 -22.58 -3.60 -17.01
C ILE A 36 -21.56 -2.53 -17.43
N GLY A 37 -21.58 -2.10 -18.70
CA GLY A 37 -20.71 -1.04 -19.21
C GLY A 37 -20.91 0.30 -18.49
N VAL A 38 -22.17 0.71 -18.29
CA VAL A 38 -22.51 1.94 -17.55
C VAL A 38 -22.07 1.85 -16.09
N LEU A 39 -22.33 0.74 -15.42
CA LEU A 39 -21.92 0.54 -14.03
C LEU A 39 -20.40 0.52 -13.88
N ALA A 40 -19.69 -0.16 -14.79
CA ALA A 40 -18.23 -0.21 -14.78
C ALA A 40 -17.60 1.17 -14.99
N ALA A 41 -18.15 2.00 -15.87
CA ALA A 41 -17.64 3.36 -16.12
C ALA A 41 -17.65 4.24 -14.86
N ILE A 42 -18.67 4.09 -14.01
CA ILE A 42 -18.79 4.85 -12.74
C ILE A 42 -17.95 4.22 -11.63
N ALA A 43 -17.94 2.88 -11.54
CA ALA A 43 -17.31 2.18 -10.42
C ALA A 43 -15.78 2.07 -10.54
N LEU A 44 -15.26 1.88 -11.75
CA LEU A 44 -13.83 1.64 -12.00
C LEU A 44 -12.91 2.77 -11.48
N PRO A 45 -13.15 4.08 -11.73
CA PRO A 45 -12.26 5.12 -11.22
C PRO A 45 -12.20 5.16 -9.69
N SER A 46 -13.34 4.92 -9.03
CA SER A 46 -13.41 4.82 -7.56
C SER A 46 -12.62 3.61 -7.04
N LEU A 47 -12.76 2.46 -7.68
CA LEU A 47 -12.02 1.24 -7.31
C LEU A 47 -10.50 1.45 -7.44
N LEU A 48 -10.03 2.04 -8.55
CA LEU A 48 -8.60 2.32 -8.75
C LEU A 48 -8.05 3.29 -7.70
N SER A 49 -8.83 4.30 -7.30
CA SER A 49 -8.47 5.21 -6.21
C SER A 49 -8.37 4.47 -4.87
N GLN A 50 -9.33 3.59 -4.55
CA GLN A 50 -9.30 2.81 -3.32
C GLN A 50 -8.09 1.87 -3.25
N ILE A 51 -7.74 1.20 -4.36
CA ILE A 51 -6.54 0.37 -4.45
C ILE A 51 -5.29 1.21 -4.19
N SER A 52 -5.21 2.42 -4.75
CA SER A 52 -4.06 3.32 -4.50
C SER A 52 -3.95 3.75 -3.04
N LYS A 53 -5.08 4.01 -2.37
CA LYS A 53 -5.14 4.34 -0.94
C LYS A 53 -4.73 3.15 -0.08
N ALA A 54 -5.15 1.94 -0.43
CA ALA A 54 -4.75 0.72 0.28
C ALA A 54 -3.24 0.50 0.21
N ARG A 55 -2.63 0.68 -0.97
CA ARG A 55 -1.17 0.60 -1.15
C ARG A 55 -0.43 1.70 -0.39
N GLN A 56 -0.96 2.92 -0.36
CA GLN A 56 -0.40 4.00 0.45
C GLN A 56 -0.51 3.72 1.96
N SER A 57 -1.61 3.09 2.39
CA SER A 57 -1.81 2.65 3.77
C SER A 57 -0.79 1.61 4.20
N GLU A 58 -0.42 0.66 3.32
CA GLU A 58 0.67 -0.31 3.56
C GLU A 58 1.97 0.42 3.94
N ALA A 59 2.39 1.40 3.13
CA ALA A 59 3.60 2.16 3.41
C ALA A 59 3.50 2.97 4.71
N LYS A 60 2.39 3.67 4.92
CA LYS A 60 2.15 4.45 6.15
C LYS A 60 2.22 3.56 7.40
N GLN A 61 1.61 2.38 7.35
CA GLN A 61 1.63 1.41 8.45
C GLN A 61 3.05 0.86 8.70
N ASN A 62 3.77 0.49 7.64
CA ASN A 62 5.13 -0.04 7.75
C ASN A 62 6.09 1.02 8.32
N VAL A 63 6.04 2.27 7.81
CA VAL A 63 6.86 3.37 8.35
C VAL A 63 6.52 3.67 9.81
N GLY A 64 5.23 3.63 10.17
CA GLY A 64 4.78 3.78 11.55
C GLY A 64 5.22 2.63 12.47
N ALA A 65 5.27 1.40 11.95
CA ALA A 65 5.81 0.24 12.67
C ALA A 65 7.31 0.38 12.88
N ILE A 66 8.07 0.80 11.85
CA ILE A 66 9.50 1.09 11.97
C ILE A 66 9.74 2.20 13.00
N ASN A 67 8.94 3.28 13.01
CA ASN A 67 9.04 4.35 14.02
C ASN A 67 8.93 3.81 15.45
N ARG A 68 7.95 2.93 15.73
CA ARG A 68 7.78 2.33 17.06
C ARG A 68 8.91 1.36 17.38
N ALA A 69 9.34 0.56 16.40
CA ALA A 69 10.42 -0.40 16.60
C ALA A 69 11.76 0.29 16.85
N GLN A 70 12.05 1.41 16.20
CA GLN A 70 13.25 2.20 16.46
C GLN A 70 13.27 2.77 17.88
N GLN A 71 12.12 3.23 18.40
CA GLN A 71 12.02 3.69 19.79
C GLN A 71 12.27 2.54 20.78
N ALA A 72 11.65 1.38 20.56
CA ALA A 72 11.89 0.19 21.38
C ALA A 72 13.36 -0.24 21.31
N TYR A 73 13.92 -0.32 20.10
CA TYR A 73 15.31 -0.67 19.87
C TYR A 73 16.26 0.28 20.59
N TYR A 74 16.01 1.59 20.55
CA TYR A 74 16.80 2.60 21.26
C TYR A 74 16.84 2.34 22.78
N LEU A 75 15.70 2.01 23.38
CA LEU A 75 15.59 1.70 24.81
C LEU A 75 16.31 0.39 25.19
N GLU A 76 16.32 -0.59 24.28
CA GLU A 76 16.92 -1.91 24.52
C GLU A 76 18.43 -1.95 24.20
N ASN A 77 18.89 -1.14 23.25
CA ASN A 77 20.24 -1.24 22.67
C ASN A 77 21.10 -0.03 23.03
N SER A 78 21.15 0.30 24.32
CA SER A 78 22.07 1.30 24.88
C SER A 78 21.98 2.67 24.19
N ASN A 79 20.75 3.16 23.96
CA ASN A 79 20.49 4.48 23.39
C ASN A 79 21.03 4.66 21.97
N GLN A 80 20.94 3.61 21.15
CA GLN A 80 21.34 3.65 19.74
C GLN A 80 20.18 3.24 18.84
N PHE A 81 20.05 3.93 17.70
CA PHE A 81 19.18 3.48 16.62
C PHE A 81 19.92 2.53 15.68
N THR A 82 19.17 1.72 14.92
CA THR A 82 19.74 0.85 13.89
C THR A 82 19.34 1.28 12.49
N THR A 83 20.26 1.19 11.53
CA THR A 83 19.95 1.35 10.09
C THR A 83 19.51 0.04 9.44
N ARG A 84 19.64 -1.08 10.16
CA ARG A 84 19.31 -2.42 9.65
C ARG A 84 17.89 -2.78 10.07
N LEU A 85 16.95 -2.61 9.15
CA LEU A 85 15.53 -2.93 9.39
C LEU A 85 15.29 -4.37 9.87
N ALA A 86 16.17 -5.32 9.55
CA ALA A 86 16.08 -6.70 10.03
C ALA A 86 16.29 -6.83 11.54
N GLU A 87 17.08 -5.94 12.16
CA GLU A 87 17.35 -5.94 13.60
C GLU A 87 16.15 -5.46 14.42
N LEU A 88 15.19 -4.79 13.78
CA LEU A 88 13.96 -4.33 14.42
C LEU A 88 12.96 -5.46 14.72
N GLY A 89 13.14 -6.67 14.18
CA GLY A 89 12.29 -7.82 14.48
C GLY A 89 10.82 -7.74 14.04
N ILE A 90 10.41 -6.68 13.33
CA ILE A 90 9.01 -6.44 12.93
C ILE A 90 8.58 -7.10 11.60
N GLY A 91 9.46 -7.87 10.96
CA GLY A 91 9.14 -8.59 9.72
C GLY A 91 8.93 -7.69 8.48
N VAL A 92 9.25 -6.40 8.55
CA VAL A 92 9.18 -5.50 7.40
C VAL A 92 10.32 -5.81 6.45
N LYS A 93 9.99 -6.20 5.21
CA LYS A 93 10.96 -6.43 4.14
C LYS A 93 11.49 -5.10 3.62
N THR A 94 12.75 -5.07 3.17
CA THR A 94 13.37 -3.89 2.53
C THR A 94 12.74 -3.54 1.18
N ALA A 95 11.92 -4.42 0.61
CA ALA A 95 11.10 -4.11 -0.55
C ALA A 95 9.79 -4.91 -0.53
N SER A 96 8.70 -4.23 -0.90
CA SER A 96 7.44 -4.83 -1.32
C SER A 96 7.22 -4.62 -2.82
N ASP A 97 6.04 -4.99 -3.33
CA ASP A 97 5.65 -4.75 -4.71
C ASP A 97 5.55 -3.25 -5.00
N ASN A 98 5.11 -2.47 -4.01
CA ASN A 98 4.79 -1.05 -4.17
C ASN A 98 5.88 -0.12 -3.64
N TYR A 99 6.71 -0.58 -2.69
CA TYR A 99 7.65 0.28 -1.95
C TYR A 99 9.03 -0.36 -1.75
N ILE A 100 10.03 0.49 -1.58
CA ILE A 100 11.37 0.15 -1.10
C ILE A 100 11.57 0.85 0.24
N TYR A 101 12.00 0.09 1.24
CA TYR A 101 12.25 0.55 2.60
C TYR A 101 13.74 0.57 2.88
N ASP A 102 14.21 1.68 3.43
CA ASP A 102 15.58 1.81 3.87
C ASP A 102 15.66 2.79 5.05
N ALA A 103 16.71 2.63 5.87
CA ALA A 103 16.97 3.45 7.04
C ALA A 103 18.40 3.98 7.02
N SER A 104 18.58 5.20 7.50
CA SER A 104 19.86 5.89 7.59
C SER A 104 19.91 6.66 8.91
N THR A 105 21.07 6.66 9.54
CA THR A 105 21.38 7.54 10.67
C THR A 105 22.12 8.76 10.16
N THR A 106 21.92 9.89 10.84
CA THR A 106 22.73 11.11 10.69
C THR A 106 23.95 11.02 11.59
N ASP A 107 24.99 11.82 11.31
CA ASP A 107 26.31 11.81 11.98
C ASP A 107 26.32 11.90 13.53
N ALA A 108 25.17 12.12 14.18
CA ALA A 108 25.05 12.29 15.63
C ALA A 108 24.45 11.11 16.41
N ASN A 109 24.10 9.97 15.79
CA ASN A 109 23.42 8.81 16.42
C ASN A 109 22.08 9.09 17.16
N ASN A 110 21.71 10.35 17.30
CA ASN A 110 20.51 10.83 17.99
C ASN A 110 19.29 10.94 17.07
N VAL A 111 19.46 10.64 15.79
CA VAL A 111 18.41 10.65 14.78
C VAL A 111 18.57 9.44 13.88
N VAL A 112 17.47 8.74 13.64
CA VAL A 112 17.32 7.78 12.54
C VAL A 112 16.19 8.21 11.64
N THR A 113 16.45 8.14 10.35
CA THR A 113 15.46 8.36 9.31
C THR A 113 15.22 7.04 8.60
N HIS A 114 13.98 6.80 8.20
CA HIS A 114 13.64 5.69 7.31
C HIS A 114 12.60 6.13 6.31
N LYS A 115 12.66 5.54 5.12
CA LYS A 115 11.81 5.94 4.01
C LYS A 115 11.14 4.75 3.36
N ALA A 116 9.93 5.00 2.87
CA ALA A 116 9.20 4.14 1.96
C ALA A 116 9.11 4.85 0.62
N ARG A 117 10.05 4.53 -0.28
CA ARG A 117 10.10 5.05 -1.64
C ARG A 117 9.15 4.26 -2.52
N THR A 118 8.22 4.92 -3.20
CA THR A 118 7.31 4.21 -4.08
C THR A 118 8.03 3.68 -5.34
N LYS A 119 7.63 2.49 -5.78
CA LYS A 119 7.95 1.90 -7.09
C LYS A 119 6.92 2.28 -8.17
N VAL A 120 5.82 2.93 -7.79
CA VAL A 120 4.66 3.17 -8.65
C VAL A 120 4.40 4.67 -8.74
N ALA A 121 4.44 5.23 -9.95
CA ALA A 121 4.32 6.67 -10.22
C ALA A 121 2.97 7.33 -9.88
N LYS A 122 2.03 6.61 -9.27
CA LYS A 122 0.73 7.13 -8.82
C LYS A 122 0.54 7.02 -7.30
N LEU A 123 1.57 6.61 -6.57
CA LEU A 123 1.52 6.49 -5.12
C LEU A 123 2.46 7.53 -4.50
N LYS A 124 2.13 7.95 -3.27
CA LYS A 124 2.99 8.84 -2.49
C LYS A 124 4.09 8.06 -1.79
N SER A 125 5.25 8.69 -1.63
CA SER A 125 6.32 8.21 -0.73
C SER A 125 6.09 8.69 0.70
N TYR A 126 6.65 7.95 1.66
CA TYR A 126 6.56 8.26 3.09
C TYR A 126 7.94 8.24 3.72
N ALA A 127 8.14 9.01 4.79
CA ALA A 127 9.34 8.93 5.62
C ALA A 127 8.98 9.00 7.10
N GLY A 128 9.76 8.32 7.93
CA GLY A 128 9.71 8.41 9.38
C GLY A 128 11.02 8.97 9.88
N VAL A 129 10.94 9.82 10.89
CA VAL A 129 12.07 10.33 11.63
C VAL A 129 11.85 9.98 13.08
N VAL A 130 12.83 9.32 13.69
CA VAL A 130 12.89 9.09 15.13
C VAL A 130 14.13 9.79 15.66
N TYR A 131 13.95 10.62 16.68
CA TYR A 131 15.02 11.43 17.21
C TYR A 131 14.91 11.56 18.72
N THR A 132 16.03 11.83 19.37
CA THR A 132 16.07 12.09 20.80
C THR A 132 15.94 13.58 21.08
N SER A 133 15.25 13.92 22.15
CA SER A 133 15.18 15.27 22.71
C SER A 133 15.41 15.21 24.20
N SER A 134 16.17 16.15 24.74
CA SER A 134 16.40 16.26 26.18
C SER A 134 15.24 16.98 26.83
N GLN A 135 14.46 16.28 27.65
CA GLN A 135 13.44 16.87 28.49
C GLN A 135 13.93 16.91 29.94
N ALA A 136 13.82 18.05 30.60
CA ALA A 136 14.10 18.15 32.01
C ALA A 136 12.94 17.54 32.82
N VAL A 137 13.18 16.39 33.44
CA VAL A 137 12.28 15.74 34.39
C VAL A 137 12.90 15.88 35.77
N ASN A 138 12.25 16.61 36.68
CA ASN A 138 12.75 16.85 38.04
C ASN A 138 14.21 17.39 38.09
N ASN A 139 14.60 18.28 37.16
CA ASN A 139 15.95 18.83 36.99
C ASN A 139 17.02 17.82 36.51
N ILE A 140 16.59 16.67 35.98
CA ILE A 140 17.45 15.70 35.31
C ILE A 140 17.14 15.76 33.82
N ASN A 141 18.17 15.91 32.99
CA ASN A 141 18.04 15.90 31.54
C ASN A 141 17.87 14.45 31.06
N GLU A 142 16.63 14.04 30.81
CA GLU A 142 16.30 12.71 30.31
C GLU A 142 16.12 12.76 28.79
N SER A 143 16.73 11.82 28.07
CA SER A 143 16.56 11.71 26.62
C SER A 143 15.28 10.94 26.32
N ILE A 144 14.30 11.61 25.74
CA ILE A 144 13.07 10.98 25.24
C ILE A 144 13.17 10.79 23.73
N THR A 145 12.54 9.74 23.21
CA THR A 145 12.42 9.54 21.76
C THR A 145 11.12 10.13 21.24
N LEU A 146 11.22 10.93 20.18
CA LEU A 146 10.10 11.55 19.48
C LEU A 146 10.04 11.01 18.05
N VAL A 147 8.85 11.05 17.46
CA VAL A 147 8.62 10.57 16.10
C VAL A 147 7.89 11.59 15.25
N THR A 148 8.28 11.64 13.99
CA THR A 148 7.60 12.40 12.95
C THR A 148 7.36 11.51 11.76
N LEU A 149 6.12 11.49 11.27
CA LEU A 149 5.76 10.82 10.02
C LEU A 149 5.55 11.89 8.95
N CYS A 150 6.14 11.65 7.79
CA CYS A 150 6.12 12.55 6.65
C CYS A 150 5.50 11.87 5.44
N GLU A 151 4.71 12.61 4.67
CA GLU A 151 4.17 12.16 3.37
C GLU A 151 4.56 13.13 2.26
N ALA A 152 4.74 12.60 1.05
CA ALA A 152 4.96 13.42 -0.13
C ALA A 152 3.69 14.20 -0.53
N ASN A 153 3.88 15.42 -1.01
CA ASN A 153 2.79 16.28 -1.47
C ASN A 153 2.13 15.71 -2.74
N ASP A 154 2.93 15.23 -3.70
CA ASP A 154 2.46 14.77 -5.00
C ASP A 154 2.80 13.30 -5.29
N PRO A 155 1.89 12.54 -5.93
CA PRO A 155 2.08 11.12 -6.24
C PRO A 155 3.04 10.83 -7.41
N ALA A 156 3.68 11.83 -8.02
CA ALA A 156 4.51 11.70 -9.22
C ALA A 156 5.91 12.33 -9.11
N ALA A 157 6.51 12.34 -7.91
CA ALA A 157 7.90 12.78 -7.76
C ALA A 157 8.89 11.69 -8.19
N THR A 158 8.86 11.31 -9.48
CA THR A 158 9.93 10.50 -10.08
C THR A 158 11.26 11.25 -10.12
N GLY A 159 11.31 12.53 -9.72
CA GLY A 159 12.51 13.35 -9.73
C GLY A 159 12.46 14.55 -8.77
N ASN A 160 12.27 14.30 -7.47
CA ASN A 160 12.99 15.02 -6.39
C ASN A 160 12.86 14.34 -5.00
N ALA A 161 12.10 13.25 -4.89
CA ALA A 161 12.17 12.29 -3.78
C ALA A 161 12.96 11.01 -4.16
N ASN A 162 13.58 11.01 -5.36
CA ASN A 162 14.08 9.82 -6.08
C ASN A 162 15.60 9.83 -6.35
N GLY A 163 16.42 10.56 -5.59
CA GLY A 163 17.86 10.55 -5.84
C GLY A 163 18.68 11.54 -5.02
N GLN A 164 18.05 12.60 -4.49
CA GLN A 164 18.57 13.16 -3.26
C GLN A 164 18.35 12.10 -2.18
N THR A 165 19.39 11.82 -1.39
CA THR A 165 19.17 11.53 0.03
C THR A 165 17.95 12.34 0.43
N ILE A 166 16.85 11.71 0.89
CA ILE A 166 15.94 12.45 1.78
C ILE A 166 16.93 13.06 2.74
N GLY A 167 17.08 14.40 2.65
CA GLY A 167 18.28 15.05 3.16
C GLY A 167 18.52 14.46 4.52
N ASP A 168 19.77 14.14 4.82
CA ASP A 168 20.22 13.71 6.13
C ASP A 168 19.94 14.80 7.19
N GLY A 169 18.68 15.19 7.31
CA GLY A 169 18.30 16.59 7.19
C GLY A 169 16.95 16.82 7.83
N THR A 170 16.64 15.96 8.78
CA THR A 170 15.81 16.30 9.90
C THR A 170 16.69 16.33 11.13
N VAL A 171 17.35 17.45 11.36
CA VAL A 171 17.71 17.79 12.74
C VAL A 171 16.40 18.12 13.46
N ASN A 172 16.07 17.37 14.52
CA ASN A 172 14.97 17.68 15.44
C ASN A 172 13.52 17.53 14.88
N GLY A 173 13.21 16.43 14.20
CA GLY A 173 11.81 16.01 13.98
C GLY A 173 10.95 16.74 12.95
N THR A 174 11.51 17.51 12.03
CA THR A 174 10.79 18.17 10.93
C THR A 174 10.79 17.37 9.62
N CYS A 175 9.69 17.41 8.87
CA CYS A 175 9.68 16.85 7.51
C CYS A 175 10.44 17.78 6.55
N PRO A 176 11.24 17.25 5.61
CA PRO A 176 12.00 18.08 4.68
C PRO A 176 11.08 18.69 3.62
N THR A 177 10.66 19.94 3.84
CA THR A 177 9.75 20.67 2.94
C THR A 177 10.41 21.06 1.62
N THR A 178 11.75 21.15 1.58
CA THR A 178 12.56 21.41 0.38
C THR A 178 12.41 20.33 -0.69
N VAL A 179 12.06 19.10 -0.29
CA VAL A 179 11.77 17.98 -1.20
C VAL A 179 10.27 17.68 -1.29
N GLY A 180 9.41 18.62 -0.87
CA GLY A 180 7.96 18.52 -1.00
C GLY A 180 7.34 17.47 -0.09
N MET A 181 7.83 17.33 1.14
CA MET A 181 7.22 16.49 2.17
C MET A 181 6.56 17.32 3.28
N ASN A 182 5.40 16.85 3.74
CA ASN A 182 4.64 17.45 4.83
C ASN A 182 4.46 16.47 5.99
N THR A 183 4.34 17.01 7.20
CA THR A 183 4.03 16.22 8.39
C THR A 183 2.63 15.65 8.28
N VAL A 184 2.53 14.34 8.50
CA VAL A 184 1.26 13.64 8.63
C VAL A 184 0.75 13.91 10.04
N LYS A 185 -0.38 14.61 10.14
CA LYS A 185 -1.10 14.81 11.40
C LYS A 185 -1.79 13.53 11.86
#